data_AF-A0A7J8WQV3-F1
#
_entry.id   AF-A0A7J8WQV3-F1
#
_cell.length_a   1.000
_cell.length_b   1.000
_cell.length_c   1.000
_cell.angle_alpha   90.00
_cell.angle_beta   90.00
_cell.angle_gamma   90.00
#
_symmetry.space_group_name_H-M   'P 1'
#
loop_
_entity.id
_entity.type
_entity.pdbx_description
1 polymer ?
#
loop_
_entity_poly.entity_id
_entity_poly.type
_entity_poly.pdbx_seq_one_letter_code
_entity_poly.pdbx_strand_id
1 'polypeptide(L)'
;MCDLLWSDPDDRCGWGISPRGAGYTFGQDISEQFNHTNSLKLIAREQKVVTIFSAPNYCYRCGNMASILEVDDCKNQSFIQFEPAPRRGEPDVTRRTPDYFL
;
A
#
# COMPACT_ATOMS: atom_id res chain seq x y z
N MET A 1 7.07 17.14 5.97
CA MET A 1 7.91 15.91 5.90
C MET A 1 7.18 14.73 6.55
N CYS A 2 6.56 14.92 7.71
CA CYS A 2 5.66 13.93 8.33
C CYS A 2 4.68 13.33 7.30
N ASP A 3 4.05 14.20 6.52
CA ASP A 3 2.98 13.97 5.54
C ASP A 3 3.41 13.02 4.40
N LEU A 4 4.67 13.09 3.98
CA LEU A 4 5.24 12.17 2.97
C LEU A 4 5.31 10.72 3.48
N LEU A 5 5.42 10.55 4.80
CA LEU A 5 5.59 9.26 5.48
C LEU A 5 4.28 8.74 6.08
N TRP A 6 3.38 9.62 6.52
CA TRP A 6 2.22 9.27 7.36
C TRP A 6 0.85 9.53 6.72
N SER A 7 0.77 10.25 5.60
CA SER A 7 -0.51 10.41 4.89
C SER A 7 -0.93 9.13 4.16
N ASP A 8 -2.22 8.97 3.92
CA ASP A 8 -2.85 7.83 3.22
C ASP A 8 -3.79 8.34 2.13
N PRO A 9 -4.02 7.60 1.03
CA PRO A 9 -5.10 7.93 0.09
C PRO A 9 -6.49 7.65 0.70
N ASP A 10 -7.52 8.28 0.15
CA ASP A 10 -8.93 8.18 0.56
C ASP A 10 -9.84 8.06 -0.68
N ASP A 11 -11.00 7.40 -0.54
CA ASP A 11 -12.06 7.46 -1.55
C ASP A 11 -12.72 8.85 -1.60
N ARG A 12 -12.54 9.67 -0.55
CA ARG A 12 -13.04 11.03 -0.45
C ARG A 12 -12.24 12.00 -1.32
N CYS A 13 -12.94 12.86 -2.05
CA CYS A 13 -12.37 14.00 -2.75
C CYS A 13 -11.73 15.01 -1.77
N GLY A 14 -10.57 15.58 -2.12
CA GLY A 14 -9.86 16.59 -1.35
C GLY A 14 -8.93 16.02 -0.27
N TRP A 15 -8.87 16.69 0.89
CA TRP A 15 -8.00 16.32 2.02
C TRP A 15 -8.82 16.01 3.28
N GLY A 16 -8.43 14.98 4.02
CA GLY A 16 -8.96 14.63 5.35
C GLY A 16 -7.87 14.56 6.43
N ILE A 17 -8.26 14.41 7.69
CA ILE A 17 -7.31 14.21 8.81
C ILE A 17 -7.01 12.71 8.92
N SER A 18 -5.73 12.31 8.98
CA SER A 18 -5.38 10.89 9.05
C SER A 18 -5.88 10.24 10.36
N PRO A 19 -6.57 9.08 10.30
CA PRO A 19 -6.95 8.33 11.49
C PRO A 19 -5.74 7.74 12.24
N ARG A 20 -4.53 7.76 11.64
CA ARG A 20 -3.28 7.37 12.31
C ARG A 20 -2.79 8.40 13.34
N GLY A 21 -3.40 9.58 13.40
CA GLY A 21 -2.98 10.68 14.30
C GLY A 21 -1.77 11.50 13.80
N ALA A 22 -1.28 11.22 12.59
CA ALA A 22 -0.21 11.95 11.91
C ALA A 22 -0.45 11.94 10.40
N GLY A 23 -0.15 13.04 9.71
CA GLY A 23 -0.44 13.20 8.28
C GLY A 23 -1.93 13.42 7.97
N TYR A 24 -2.28 13.28 6.69
CA TYR A 24 -3.59 13.57 6.13
C TYR A 24 -4.12 12.39 5.32
N THR A 25 -5.43 12.30 5.11
CA THR A 25 -5.97 11.48 4.01
C THR A 25 -6.08 12.34 2.74
N PHE A 26 -5.95 11.76 1.54
CA PHE A 26 -6.00 12.53 0.27
C PHE A 26 -6.70 11.79 -0.87
N GLY A 27 -7.53 12.52 -1.62
CA GLY A 27 -8.34 11.95 -2.70
C GLY A 27 -7.61 11.68 -4.01
N GLN A 28 -8.35 11.07 -4.94
CA GLN A 28 -7.91 10.88 -6.32
C GLN A 28 -7.59 12.22 -7.01
N ASP A 29 -8.38 13.26 -6.74
CA ASP A 29 -8.23 14.61 -7.30
C ASP A 29 -6.87 15.23 -6.93
N ILE A 30 -6.47 15.10 -5.66
CA ILE A 30 -5.16 15.55 -5.16
C ILE A 30 -4.03 14.78 -5.85
N SER A 31 -4.21 13.48 -6.03
CA SER A 31 -3.24 12.59 -6.70
C SER A 31 -3.08 12.92 -8.18
N GLU A 32 -4.18 13.20 -8.88
CA GLU A 32 -4.20 13.57 -10.30
C GLU A 32 -3.64 14.99 -10.51
N GLN A 33 -3.96 15.95 -9.64
CA GLN A 33 -3.35 17.27 -9.65
C GLN A 33 -1.83 17.21 -9.43
N PHE A 34 -1.38 16.48 -8.40
CA PHE A 34 0.05 16.32 -8.12
C PHE A 34 0.80 15.70 -9.30
N ASN A 35 0.26 14.62 -9.89
CA ASN A 35 0.85 13.98 -11.06
C ASN A 35 0.94 14.93 -12.25
N HIS A 36 -0.15 15.65 -12.57
CA HIS A 36 -0.19 16.62 -13.67
C HIS A 36 0.83 17.75 -13.49
N THR A 37 0.86 18.39 -12.31
CA THR A 37 1.78 19.50 -12.01
C THR A 37 3.26 19.08 -12.10
N ASN A 38 3.59 17.84 -11.75
CA ASN A 38 4.98 17.34 -11.74
C ASN A 38 5.36 16.51 -12.98
N SER A 39 4.50 16.44 -14.01
CA SER A 39 4.68 15.59 -15.20
C SER A 39 4.89 14.09 -14.89
N LEU A 40 4.32 13.62 -13.79
CA LEU A 40 4.38 12.21 -13.36
C LEU A 40 3.19 11.43 -13.91
N LYS A 41 3.37 10.11 -14.08
CA LYS A 41 2.30 9.19 -14.49
C LYS A 41 1.69 8.40 -13.33
N LEU A 42 2.42 8.27 -12.23
CA LEU A 42 2.13 7.38 -11.11
C LEU A 42 2.91 7.83 -9.88
N ILE A 43 2.30 7.66 -8.70
CA ILE A 43 2.91 7.70 -7.37
C ILE A 43 2.81 6.28 -6.79
N ALA A 44 3.71 5.81 -5.92
CA ALA A 44 3.63 4.47 -5.32
C ALA A 44 3.16 4.49 -3.83
N ARG A 45 1.83 4.33 -3.59
CA ARG A 45 0.99 4.26 -2.36
C ARG A 45 -0.48 3.92 -2.81
N GLU A 46 -1.52 3.68 -2.00
CA GLU A 46 -2.76 2.98 -2.48
C GLU A 46 -3.54 3.59 -3.69
N GLN A 47 -3.92 2.74 -4.66
CA GLN A 47 -4.80 2.91 -5.85
C GLN A 47 -4.79 4.21 -6.71
N LYS A 48 -4.68 4.04 -8.05
CA LYS A 48 -4.26 5.04 -9.09
C LYS A 48 -2.87 5.64 -8.87
N VAL A 49 -2.55 5.87 -7.62
CA VAL A 49 -1.29 5.65 -6.94
C VAL A 49 -1.09 4.08 -6.84
N VAL A 50 0.09 3.49 -6.60
CA VAL A 50 0.27 2.02 -6.42
C VAL A 50 0.93 1.63 -5.07
N THR A 51 0.19 1.02 -4.14
CA THR A 51 0.80 0.44 -2.92
C THR A 51 1.50 -0.86 -3.26
N ILE A 52 2.65 -1.05 -2.62
CA ILE A 52 3.41 -2.29 -2.62
C ILE A 52 3.64 -2.64 -1.16
N PHE A 53 3.04 -3.72 -0.68
CA PHE A 53 3.26 -4.23 0.67
C PHE A 53 4.04 -5.55 0.60
N SER A 54 5.32 -5.51 0.94
CA SER A 54 6.25 -6.63 0.72
C SER A 54 6.47 -7.54 1.94
N ALA A 55 5.65 -7.42 2.99
CA ALA A 55 5.71 -8.26 4.19
C ALA A 55 4.49 -9.21 4.27
N PRO A 56 4.63 -10.48 3.84
CA PRO A 56 3.47 -11.38 3.76
C PRO A 56 3.04 -11.82 5.15
N ASN A 57 1.72 -11.89 5.37
CA ASN A 57 1.07 -12.28 6.62
C ASN A 57 1.59 -11.47 7.83
N TYR A 58 1.46 -10.14 7.69
CA TYR A 58 2.03 -9.13 8.56
C TYR A 58 1.74 -9.34 10.04
N CYS A 59 2.73 -9.05 10.88
CA CYS A 59 2.75 -9.30 12.34
C CYS A 59 2.30 -10.70 12.76
N TYR A 60 2.34 -11.68 11.83
CA TYR A 60 1.78 -13.02 11.98
C TYR A 60 0.31 -13.03 12.40
N ARG A 61 -0.50 -12.12 11.81
CA ARG A 61 -1.93 -11.98 12.11
C ARG A 61 -2.80 -11.75 10.88
N CYS A 62 -2.30 -11.03 9.88
CA CYS A 62 -3.17 -10.41 8.88
C CYS A 62 -3.55 -11.33 7.71
N GLY A 63 -2.79 -12.41 7.46
CA GLY A 63 -3.06 -13.33 6.36
C GLY A 63 -2.86 -12.76 4.94
N ASN A 64 -2.40 -11.51 4.82
CA ASN A 64 -2.17 -10.86 3.52
C ASN A 64 -1.08 -11.56 2.71
N MET A 65 -1.25 -11.60 1.38
CA MET A 65 -0.13 -11.80 0.46
C MET A 65 0.81 -10.59 0.53
N ALA A 66 2.05 -10.77 0.06
CA ALA A 66 2.93 -9.67 -0.28
C ALA A 66 3.03 -9.46 -1.79
N SER A 67 3.59 -8.32 -2.19
CA SER A 67 3.87 -7.99 -3.59
C SER A 67 5.20 -7.25 -3.74
N ILE A 68 5.77 -7.33 -4.95
CA ILE A 68 6.78 -6.39 -5.48
C ILE A 68 6.29 -5.85 -6.83
N LEU A 69 6.71 -4.62 -7.17
CA LEU A 69 6.54 -4.03 -8.49
C LEU A 69 7.89 -4.05 -9.20
N GLU A 70 7.99 -4.85 -10.27
CA GLU A 70 9.10 -4.75 -11.22
C GLU A 70 8.81 -3.63 -12.23
N VAL A 71 9.84 -2.88 -12.59
CA VAL A 71 9.81 -1.83 -13.61
C VAL A 71 10.99 -2.04 -14.55
N ASP A 72 10.74 -2.20 -15.85
CA ASP A 72 11.79 -2.43 -16.86
C ASP A 72 12.36 -1.12 -17.44
N ASP A 73 13.38 -1.22 -18.29
CA ASP A 73 14.01 -0.08 -18.97
C ASP A 73 13.02 0.71 -19.86
N CYS A 74 11.99 0.04 -20.36
CA CYS A 74 10.88 0.63 -21.13
C CYS A 74 9.80 1.28 -20.24
N LYS A 75 9.91 1.15 -18.92
CA LYS A 75 8.96 1.60 -17.88
C LYS A 75 7.63 0.85 -17.90
N ASN A 76 7.60 -0.36 -18.45
CA ASN A 76 6.53 -1.33 -18.22
C ASN A 76 6.53 -1.74 -16.74
N GLN A 77 5.38 -2.22 -16.26
CA GLN A 77 5.14 -2.51 -14.84
C GLN A 77 4.58 -3.91 -14.67
N SER A 78 5.15 -4.70 -13.76
CA SER A 78 4.74 -6.07 -13.46
C SER A 78 4.63 -6.27 -11.95
N PHE A 79 3.55 -6.89 -11.49
CA PHE A 79 3.34 -7.22 -10.07
C PHE A 79 3.63 -8.70 -9.83
N ILE A 80 4.55 -9.00 -8.91
CA ILE A 80 4.82 -10.36 -8.46
C ILE A 80 4.32 -10.50 -7.03
N GLN A 81 3.23 -11.24 -6.86
CA GLN A 81 2.65 -11.55 -5.55
C GLN A 81 3.27 -12.83 -4.96
N PHE A 82 3.43 -12.87 -3.62
CA PHE A 82 4.01 -14.02 -2.93
C PHE A 82 3.43 -14.24 -1.52
N GLU A 83 3.38 -15.51 -1.13
CA GLU A 83 2.96 -16.00 0.19
C GLU A 83 4.12 -15.96 1.22
N PRO A 84 3.85 -16.12 2.53
CA PRO A 84 4.89 -16.32 3.53
C PRO A 84 5.76 -17.54 3.23
N ALA A 85 7.07 -17.41 3.43
CA ALA A 85 7.98 -18.54 3.36
C ALA A 85 7.58 -19.63 4.40
N PRO A 86 7.59 -20.93 4.03
CA PRO A 86 7.24 -22.01 4.95
C PRO A 86 8.08 -22.00 6.23
N ARG A 87 7.42 -22.04 7.39
CA ARG A 87 8.10 -22.11 8.69
C ARG A 87 8.71 -23.51 8.88
N ARG A 88 10.01 -23.56 9.20
CA ARG A 88 10.69 -24.82 9.50
C ARG A 88 10.28 -25.35 10.88
N GLY A 89 9.35 -26.31 10.92
CA GLY A 89 9.10 -27.15 12.09
C GLY A 89 7.97 -26.72 13.03
N GLU A 90 7.11 -25.77 12.64
CA GLU A 90 5.90 -25.44 13.41
C GLU A 90 4.64 -26.10 12.80
N PRO A 91 3.66 -26.51 13.62
CA PRO A 91 2.35 -26.97 13.14
C PRO A 91 1.52 -25.79 12.61
N ASP A 92 0.54 -26.10 11.76
CA ASP A 92 -0.26 -25.09 11.08
C ASP A 92 -1.22 -24.36 12.05
N VAL A 93 -1.17 -23.02 12.06
CA VAL A 93 -1.94 -22.18 12.99
C VAL A 93 -2.99 -21.40 12.21
N THR A 94 -4.21 -21.94 12.18
CA THR A 94 -5.37 -21.28 11.58
C THR A 94 -5.69 -19.95 12.29
N ARG A 95 -5.98 -18.90 11.52
CA ARG A 95 -6.15 -17.53 12.02
C ARG A 95 -7.55 -16.98 11.81
N ARG A 96 -7.89 -15.98 12.63
CA ARG A 96 -8.90 -14.98 12.34
C ARG A 96 -8.19 -13.66 12.08
N THR A 97 -8.49 -13.01 10.96
CA THR A 97 -8.01 -11.67 10.64
C THR A 97 -8.75 -10.64 11.54
N PRO A 98 -8.07 -9.69 12.18
CA PRO A 98 -8.72 -8.57 12.86
C PRO A 98 -9.29 -7.55 11.87
N ASP A 99 -10.45 -6.97 12.16
CA ASP A 99 -11.21 -6.09 11.25
C ASP A 99 -10.48 -4.78 10.85
N TYR A 100 -9.40 -4.41 11.53
CA TYR A 100 -8.51 -3.29 11.15
C TYR A 100 -7.66 -3.57 9.88
N PHE A 101 -7.63 -4.81 9.40
CA PHE A 101 -6.94 -5.21 8.17
C PHE A 101 -7.92 -5.53 7.01
N LEU A 102 -9.12 -4.95 7.06
CA LEU A 102 -10.18 -4.99 6.04
C LEU A 102 -10.63 -3.56 5.70
#